data_AF-A0A8J6TPL7-F1
#
_entry.id   AF-A0A8J6TPL7-F1
#
_cell.length_a   1.000
_cell.length_b   1.000
_cell.length_c   1.000
_cell.angle_alpha   90.00
_cell.angle_beta   90.00
_cell.angle_gamma   90.00
#
_symmetry.space_group_name_H-M   'P 1'
#
loop_
_entity.id
_entity.type
_entity.pdbx_description
1 polymer ?
#
loop_
_entity_poly.entity_id
_entity_poly.type
_entity_poly.pdbx_seq_one_letter_code
_entity_poly.pdbx_strand_id
1 'polypeptide(L)'
;MTGDKAKSRPGDIWVISKGKLTDMDLSRICEGGETETVTAYSLSELGRYLLNPNPIQVEKKLIGCEVHYYPPFYKIKSKIRKILPKKLHGMLKDEHIPPDALLSNYVTNKAPMNDKDLELHLNRVMELLRPYDPVIKKLLDLDQSKVADIVGTCQDVGGNLSYLNIQGSIDEKIGYLTEFIYKNVGVILDKAYISDGLFEMKGFDFQSYEAEKSYRLIKFFINGEAKACVLGVDDKVEYWIENVKLLHYLQLFAQLIKMNPKLNKSLKLCMTGKAEPMKLFFNRQLGIDYSEANLPEIYRRAFEMYDIAPSKKSVIKPVLNHSQLGVTFNYVPQSRTGADRLFVNFSVMHNFKALEPIKDALPQVYSEINKSASITEVGKFYLLDSFRGYKDDS
;
A
#
# COMPACT_ATOMS: atom_id res chain seq x y z
N MET A 1 3.96 -31.66 17.71
CA MET A 1 2.89 -31.60 18.73
C MET A 1 3.03 -30.29 19.51
N THR A 2 1.89 -29.67 19.81
CA THR A 2 1.66 -28.39 20.51
C THR A 2 2.46 -27.20 20.00
N GLY A 3 2.02 -26.69 18.85
CA GLY A 3 2.43 -25.39 18.33
C GLY A 3 2.06 -24.31 19.32
N ASP A 4 3.08 -23.57 19.75
CA ASP A 4 3.00 -22.32 20.47
C ASP A 4 2.34 -21.28 19.54
N LYS A 5 1.01 -21.40 19.37
CA LYS A 5 0.15 -20.39 18.77
C LYS A 5 0.48 -19.12 19.52
N ALA A 6 0.93 -18.08 18.81
CA ALA A 6 0.89 -16.74 19.38
C ALA A 6 -0.57 -16.51 19.79
N LYS A 7 -0.87 -16.65 21.08
CA LYS A 7 -2.20 -16.36 21.64
C LYS A 7 -2.37 -14.85 21.54
N SER A 8 -2.68 -14.36 20.35
CA SER A 8 -3.25 -13.03 20.15
C SER A 8 -4.54 -12.99 20.99
N ARG A 9 -4.75 -11.89 21.70
CA ARG A 9 -6.01 -11.70 22.42
C ARG A 9 -7.10 -11.43 21.37
N PRO A 10 -8.33 -11.89 21.59
CA PRO A 10 -9.46 -11.50 20.76
C PRO A 10 -9.50 -9.97 20.62
N GLY A 11 -9.51 -9.47 19.37
CA GLY A 11 -9.50 -8.03 19.06
C GLY A 11 -8.13 -7.37 18.91
N ASP A 12 -7.02 -8.12 19.00
CA ASP A 12 -5.68 -7.61 18.64
C ASP A 12 -5.31 -7.94 17.19
N ILE A 13 -4.79 -6.95 16.48
CA ILE A 13 -4.26 -7.11 15.12
C ILE A 13 -2.78 -7.48 15.15
N TRP A 14 -2.41 -8.47 14.34
CA TRP A 14 -1.03 -8.87 14.11
C TRP A 14 -0.85 -9.32 12.65
N VAL A 15 0.40 -9.44 12.19
CA VAL A 15 0.72 -9.67 10.76
C VAL A 15 1.57 -10.92 10.55
N ILE A 16 2.70 -11.00 11.21
CA ILE A 16 3.63 -12.14 11.16
C ILE A 16 4.22 -12.41 12.55
N SER A 17 4.46 -13.67 12.88
CA SER A 17 5.14 -14.07 14.12
C SER A 17 6.65 -13.83 14.04
N LYS A 18 7.35 -14.06 15.15
CA LYS A 18 8.81 -14.28 15.10
C LYS A 18 9.09 -15.61 14.37
N GLY A 19 10.20 -15.66 13.63
CA GLY A 19 10.70 -16.88 13.02
C GLY A 19 11.16 -17.87 14.07
N LYS A 20 10.87 -19.15 13.85
CA LYS A 20 11.34 -20.27 14.67
C LYS A 20 12.07 -21.25 13.77
N LEU A 21 13.30 -21.61 14.12
CA LEU A 21 14.01 -22.68 13.43
C LEU A 21 13.26 -23.99 13.65
N THR A 22 13.14 -24.78 12.59
CA THR A 22 12.44 -26.07 12.60
C THR A 22 13.17 -27.07 11.72
N ASP A 23 13.17 -28.31 12.15
CA ASP A 23 13.68 -29.45 11.39
C ASP A 23 12.55 -29.98 10.50
N MET A 24 12.20 -29.22 9.47
CA MET A 24 11.16 -29.58 8.50
C MET A 24 11.78 -30.29 7.30
N ASP A 25 11.25 -31.46 6.95
CA ASP A 25 11.61 -32.14 5.71
C ASP A 25 11.03 -31.37 4.51
N LEU A 26 11.93 -30.85 3.66
CA LEU A 26 11.59 -30.11 2.46
C LEU A 26 11.51 -30.99 1.20
N SER A 27 11.69 -32.31 1.31
CA SER A 27 11.66 -33.24 0.17
C SER A 27 10.38 -33.14 -0.67
N ARG A 28 9.26 -32.75 -0.06
CA ARG A 28 7.96 -32.55 -0.71
C ARG A 28 7.76 -31.16 -1.32
N ILE A 29 8.66 -30.22 -1.06
CA ILE A 29 8.55 -28.80 -1.42
C ILE A 29 9.59 -28.42 -2.48
N CYS A 30 10.78 -29.01 -2.41
CA CYS A 30 11.86 -28.77 -3.37
C CYS A 30 12.65 -30.05 -3.64
N GLU A 31 12.91 -30.32 -4.92
CA GLU A 31 13.77 -31.42 -5.36
C GLU A 31 15.22 -30.94 -5.48
N GLY A 32 16.16 -31.70 -4.90
CA GLY A 32 17.60 -31.54 -5.13
C GLY A 32 18.24 -30.30 -4.50
N GLY A 33 18.96 -30.49 -3.40
CA GLY A 33 19.82 -29.48 -2.78
C GLY A 33 20.13 -29.81 -1.32
N GLU A 34 21.29 -29.37 -0.84
CA GLU A 34 21.54 -29.30 0.60
C GLU A 34 20.63 -28.20 1.16
N THR A 35 19.68 -28.59 2.00
CA THR A 35 18.75 -27.65 2.61
C THR A 35 19.33 -27.18 3.93
N GLU A 36 19.53 -25.87 4.05
CA GLU A 36 19.85 -25.26 5.33
C GLU A 36 18.61 -25.20 6.24
N THR A 37 18.83 -24.91 7.52
CA THR A 37 17.77 -24.80 8.54
C THR A 37 16.55 -24.01 8.06
N VAL A 38 15.36 -24.59 8.23
CA VAL A 38 14.09 -23.95 7.87
C VAL A 38 13.65 -23.01 8.99
N THR A 39 13.27 -21.79 8.63
CA THR A 39 12.62 -20.85 9.53
C THR A 39 11.11 -20.82 9.26
N ALA A 40 10.32 -21.19 10.26
CA ALA A 40 8.86 -21.15 10.20
C ALA A 40 8.29 -19.91 10.90
N TYR A 41 7.24 -19.35 10.30
CA TYR A 41 6.45 -18.25 10.84
C TYR A 41 4.97 -18.61 10.78
N SER A 42 4.19 -17.94 11.62
CA SER A 42 2.75 -17.83 11.46
C SER A 42 2.44 -16.48 10.80
N LEU A 43 1.51 -16.48 9.85
CA LEU A 43 0.90 -15.29 9.26
C LEU A 43 -0.53 -15.16 9.75
N SER A 44 -0.99 -13.95 9.99
CA SER A 44 -2.43 -13.68 10.11
C SER A 44 -3.10 -13.62 8.74
N GLU A 45 -4.42 -13.44 8.70
CA GLU A 45 -5.15 -13.15 7.45
C GLU A 45 -4.61 -11.90 6.75
N LEU A 46 -4.30 -10.84 7.51
CA LEU A 46 -3.69 -9.63 6.95
C LEU A 46 -2.27 -9.90 6.42
N GLY A 47 -1.46 -10.69 7.14
CA GLY A 47 -0.13 -11.07 6.66
C GLY A 47 -0.20 -11.90 5.36
N ARG A 48 -1.13 -12.84 5.28
CA ARG A 48 -1.40 -13.63 4.07
C ARG A 48 -1.86 -12.75 2.92
N TYR A 49 -2.77 -11.79 3.17
CA TYR A 49 -3.23 -10.83 2.16
C TYR A 49 -2.08 -9.98 1.58
N LEU A 50 -1.22 -9.42 2.44
CA LEU A 50 -0.11 -8.56 2.00
C LEU A 50 0.97 -9.31 1.20
N LEU A 51 1.06 -10.63 1.35
CA LEU A 51 1.99 -11.50 0.62
C LEU A 51 1.36 -12.24 -0.56
N ASN A 52 0.04 -12.18 -0.71
CA ASN A 52 -0.68 -12.94 -1.72
C ASN A 52 -0.28 -12.46 -3.13
N PRO A 53 0.24 -13.33 -4.00
CA PRO A 53 0.61 -12.95 -5.36
C PRO A 53 -0.58 -12.87 -6.32
N ASN A 54 -1.77 -13.27 -5.87
CA ASN A 54 -2.96 -13.29 -6.71
C ASN A 54 -3.59 -11.90 -6.85
N PRO A 55 -4.27 -11.63 -7.98
CA PRO A 55 -4.98 -10.39 -8.20
C PRO A 55 -6.02 -10.10 -7.13
N ILE A 56 -6.14 -8.82 -6.79
CA ILE A 56 -7.16 -8.30 -5.87
C ILE A 56 -8.06 -7.32 -6.61
N GLN A 57 -9.34 -7.29 -6.23
CA GLN A 57 -10.27 -6.28 -6.71
C GLN A 57 -10.42 -5.19 -5.66
N VAL A 58 -10.32 -3.93 -6.06
CA VAL A 58 -10.60 -2.77 -5.22
C VAL A 58 -11.59 -1.85 -5.89
N GLU A 59 -12.49 -1.26 -5.12
CA GLU A 59 -13.43 -0.27 -5.64
C GLU A 59 -12.78 1.11 -5.73
N LYS A 60 -12.86 1.74 -6.90
CA LYS A 60 -12.47 3.13 -7.11
C LYS A 60 -13.57 3.88 -7.83
N LYS A 61 -13.61 5.20 -7.67
CA LYS A 61 -14.59 6.03 -8.36
C LYS A 61 -14.10 6.35 -9.76
N LEU A 62 -14.87 6.01 -10.78
CA LEU A 62 -14.57 6.42 -12.16
C LEU A 62 -14.95 7.89 -12.34
N ILE A 63 -14.01 8.75 -12.71
CA ILE A 63 -14.23 10.21 -12.78
C ILE A 63 -14.03 10.80 -14.18
N GLY A 64 -13.58 9.99 -15.15
CA GLY A 64 -13.26 10.46 -16.49
C GLY A 64 -12.55 9.40 -17.33
N CYS A 65 -11.86 9.85 -18.38
CA CYS A 65 -11.07 9.01 -19.26
C CYS A 65 -10.01 9.80 -20.05
N GLU A 66 -9.06 9.08 -20.64
CA GLU A 66 -8.16 9.57 -21.69
C GLU A 66 -8.53 8.95 -23.04
N VAL A 67 -8.66 9.80 -24.06
CA VAL A 67 -8.92 9.37 -25.43
C VAL A 67 -7.61 9.41 -26.22
N HIS A 68 -7.19 8.26 -26.73
CA HIS A 68 -5.99 8.11 -27.55
C HIS A 68 -6.39 8.03 -29.02
N TYR A 69 -5.81 8.89 -29.85
CA TYR A 69 -6.11 8.95 -31.28
C TYR A 69 -5.05 8.22 -32.11
N TYR A 70 -5.46 7.71 -33.27
CA TYR A 70 -4.49 7.21 -34.24
C TYR A 70 -3.60 8.35 -34.73
N PRO A 71 -2.28 8.13 -34.92
CA PRO A 71 -1.40 9.12 -35.51
C PRO A 71 -1.86 9.48 -36.94
N PRO A 72 -1.54 10.70 -37.42
CA PRO A 72 -1.90 11.12 -38.77
C PRO A 72 -1.35 10.11 -39.79
N PHE A 73 -2.16 9.78 -40.81
CA PHE A 73 -1.81 8.82 -41.86
C PHE A 73 -1.58 7.36 -41.42
N TYR A 74 -2.06 6.92 -40.23
CA TYR A 74 -1.88 5.54 -39.77
C TYR A 74 -2.34 4.46 -40.78
N LYS A 75 -3.44 4.69 -41.52
CA LYS A 75 -3.94 3.78 -42.56
C LYS A 75 -2.96 3.65 -43.73
N ILE A 76 -2.28 4.74 -44.08
CA ILE A 76 -1.29 4.76 -45.17
C ILE A 76 0.02 4.14 -44.67
N LYS A 77 0.50 4.52 -43.48
CA LYS A 77 1.69 3.91 -42.86
C LYS A 77 1.53 2.40 -42.66
N SER A 78 0.37 1.91 -42.24
CA SER A 78 0.13 0.47 -42.05
C SER A 78 0.10 -0.31 -43.38
N LYS A 79 -0.48 0.26 -44.45
CA LYS A 79 -0.40 -0.31 -45.80
C LYS A 79 1.03 -0.33 -46.34
N ILE A 80 1.79 0.73 -46.10
CA ILE A 80 3.20 0.86 -46.49
C ILE A 80 4.08 -0.13 -45.71
N ARG A 81 3.87 -0.29 -44.38
CA ARG A 81 4.59 -1.28 -43.55
C ARG A 81 4.33 -2.73 -43.99
N LYS A 82 3.16 -3.04 -44.57
CA LYS A 82 2.88 -4.39 -45.12
C LYS A 82 3.69 -4.70 -46.39
N ILE A 83 4.18 -3.68 -47.09
CA ILE A 83 4.92 -3.81 -48.36
C ILE A 83 6.42 -3.61 -48.14
N LEU A 84 6.84 -2.89 -47.08
CA LEU A 84 8.26 -2.63 -46.80
C LEU A 84 8.97 -3.77 -46.03
N PRO A 85 10.26 -4.04 -46.34
CA PRO A 85 11.11 -4.93 -45.57
C PRO A 85 11.22 -4.51 -44.10
N LYS A 86 11.24 -5.50 -43.17
CA LYS A 86 11.31 -5.27 -41.71
C LYS A 86 12.45 -4.33 -41.27
N LYS A 87 13.57 -4.32 -42.00
CA LYS A 87 14.73 -3.45 -41.72
C LYS A 87 14.44 -1.95 -41.91
N LEU A 88 13.40 -1.60 -42.67
CA LEU A 88 13.01 -0.22 -42.99
C LEU A 88 11.81 0.27 -42.17
N HIS A 89 11.21 -0.58 -41.31
CA HIS A 89 10.08 -0.16 -40.46
C HIS A 89 10.44 0.97 -39.49
N GLY A 90 11.72 1.06 -39.07
CA GLY A 90 12.21 2.12 -38.17
C GLY A 90 12.24 3.54 -38.77
N MET A 91 12.10 3.68 -40.10
CA MET A 91 12.03 5.01 -40.74
C MET A 91 10.64 5.66 -40.61
N LEU A 92 9.60 4.84 -40.38
CA LEU A 92 8.24 5.32 -40.12
C LEU A 92 8.06 5.49 -38.62
N LYS A 93 8.63 6.56 -38.07
CA LYS A 93 8.35 6.95 -36.68
C LYS A 93 6.88 7.33 -36.55
N ASP A 94 6.24 6.82 -35.51
CA ASP A 94 4.89 7.20 -35.15
C ASP A 94 4.97 8.55 -34.41
N GLU A 95 4.21 9.53 -34.89
CA GLU A 95 4.08 10.81 -34.19
C GLU A 95 3.24 10.59 -32.95
N HIS A 96 3.73 11.04 -31.80
CA HIS A 96 3.00 10.93 -30.56
C HIS A 96 1.97 12.07 -30.50
N ILE A 97 0.69 11.75 -30.68
CA ILE A 97 -0.41 12.65 -30.33
C ILE A 97 -0.62 12.51 -28.81
N PRO A 98 -0.61 13.60 -28.02
CA PRO A 98 -0.98 13.51 -26.61
C PRO A 98 -2.45 13.09 -26.49
N PRO A 99 -2.80 12.27 -25.49
CA PRO A 99 -4.19 11.90 -25.24
C PRO A 99 -5.02 13.13 -24.84
N ASP A 100 -6.31 13.10 -25.18
CA ASP A 100 -7.28 14.10 -24.74
C ASP A 100 -7.92 13.62 -23.42
N ALA A 101 -7.59 14.30 -22.32
CA ALA A 101 -8.07 13.96 -20.99
C ALA A 101 -9.45 14.60 -20.74
N LEU A 102 -10.46 13.75 -20.59
CA LEU A 102 -11.82 14.13 -20.24
C LEU A 102 -12.05 13.87 -18.77
N LEU A 103 -11.65 14.82 -17.94
CA LEU A 103 -11.83 14.75 -16.50
C LEU A 103 -13.04 15.58 -16.08
N SER A 104 -13.80 15.03 -15.16
CA SER A 104 -14.86 15.79 -14.53
C SER A 104 -14.33 16.69 -13.43
N ASN A 105 -14.79 17.94 -13.43
CA ASN A 105 -14.62 18.87 -12.31
C ASN A 105 -15.76 18.75 -11.28
N TYR A 106 -16.69 17.81 -11.45
CA TYR A 106 -17.80 17.64 -10.53
C TYR A 106 -17.29 17.06 -9.21
N VAL A 107 -17.14 17.94 -8.21
CA VAL A 107 -16.90 17.55 -6.82
C VAL A 107 -18.11 16.77 -6.34
N THR A 108 -18.01 15.46 -6.44
CA THR A 108 -19.07 14.51 -6.05
C THR A 108 -18.88 14.01 -4.63
N ASN A 109 -18.11 14.73 -3.80
CA ASN A 109 -18.04 14.50 -2.36
C ASN A 109 -19.37 14.91 -1.73
N LYS A 110 -20.40 14.09 -1.93
CA LYS A 110 -21.60 14.11 -1.09
C LYS A 110 -21.17 13.63 0.28
N ALA A 111 -21.27 14.49 1.29
CA ALA A 111 -21.22 14.03 2.66
C ALA A 111 -22.31 12.94 2.84
N PRO A 112 -22.02 11.84 3.56
CA PRO A 112 -23.01 10.81 3.82
C PRO A 112 -24.27 11.47 4.41
N MET A 113 -25.41 11.28 3.73
CA MET A 113 -26.67 11.86 4.16
C MET A 113 -27.33 10.93 5.17
N ASN A 114 -27.77 11.49 6.30
CA ASN A 114 -28.53 10.71 7.30
C ASN A 114 -29.93 10.33 6.80
N ASP A 115 -30.45 11.07 5.81
CA ASP A 115 -31.77 10.85 5.21
C ASP A 115 -31.62 10.11 3.87
N LYS A 116 -32.04 8.84 3.86
CA LYS A 116 -31.99 7.98 2.68
C LYS A 116 -32.95 8.43 1.59
N ASP A 117 -34.09 9.02 1.93
CA ASP A 117 -35.07 9.46 0.94
C ASP A 117 -34.56 10.71 0.22
N LEU A 118 -33.92 11.63 0.96
CA LEU A 118 -33.21 12.77 0.37
C LEU A 118 -32.04 12.31 -0.52
N GLU A 119 -31.25 11.33 -0.06
CA GLU A 119 -30.15 10.77 -0.85
C GLU A 119 -30.67 10.17 -2.17
N LEU A 120 -31.72 9.35 -2.11
CA LEU A 120 -32.38 8.78 -3.28
C LEU A 120 -32.94 9.86 -4.20
N HIS A 121 -33.56 10.90 -3.65
CA HIS A 121 -34.06 12.02 -4.43
C HIS A 121 -32.94 12.76 -5.17
N LEU A 122 -31.85 13.10 -4.48
CA LEU A 122 -30.70 13.75 -5.11
C LEU A 122 -30.01 12.85 -6.14
N ASN A 123 -29.97 11.54 -5.92
CA ASN A 123 -29.47 10.60 -6.92
C ASN A 123 -30.36 10.60 -8.16
N ARG A 124 -31.68 10.65 -8.02
CA ARG A 124 -32.60 10.82 -9.17
C ARG A 124 -32.35 12.12 -9.92
N VAL A 125 -32.15 13.24 -9.20
CA VAL A 125 -31.82 14.53 -9.84
C VAL A 125 -30.51 14.43 -10.62
N MET A 126 -29.47 13.83 -10.04
CA MET A 126 -28.19 13.63 -10.73
C MET A 126 -28.32 12.76 -11.98
N GLU A 127 -29.11 11.68 -11.95
CA GLU A 127 -29.37 10.85 -13.12
C GLU A 127 -30.14 11.62 -14.23
N LEU A 128 -31.07 12.51 -13.86
CA LEU A 128 -31.75 13.39 -14.83
C LEU A 128 -30.82 14.43 -15.46
N LEU A 129 -29.79 14.88 -14.72
CA LEU A 129 -28.79 15.83 -15.22
C LEU A 129 -27.68 15.17 -16.04
N ARG A 130 -27.57 13.84 -15.99
CA ARG A 130 -26.54 13.05 -16.68
C ARG A 130 -26.39 13.39 -18.17
N PRO A 131 -27.44 13.58 -18.98
CA PRO A 131 -27.29 13.94 -20.40
C PRO A 131 -26.64 15.31 -20.64
N TYR A 132 -26.57 16.16 -19.61
CA TYR A 132 -25.95 17.49 -19.69
C TYR A 132 -24.48 17.48 -19.28
N ASP A 133 -23.95 16.33 -18.84
CA ASP A 133 -22.57 16.19 -18.42
C ASP A 133 -21.60 16.43 -19.60
N PRO A 134 -20.64 17.37 -19.48
CA PRO A 134 -19.70 17.70 -20.55
C PRO A 134 -18.82 16.53 -20.99
N VAL A 135 -18.42 15.64 -20.07
CA VAL A 135 -17.61 14.46 -20.38
C VAL A 135 -18.44 13.48 -21.19
N ILE A 136 -19.69 13.21 -20.77
CA ILE A 136 -20.61 12.33 -21.50
C ILE A 136 -20.88 12.87 -22.90
N LYS A 137 -21.18 14.17 -23.05
CA LYS A 137 -21.40 14.77 -24.37
C LYS A 137 -20.19 14.62 -25.27
N LYS A 138 -19.00 14.97 -24.78
CA LYS A 138 -17.77 14.90 -25.58
C LYS A 138 -17.43 13.46 -25.97
N LEU A 139 -17.71 12.46 -25.11
CA LEU A 139 -17.58 11.05 -25.42
C LEU A 139 -18.52 10.59 -26.54
N LEU A 140 -19.78 11.00 -26.49
CA LEU A 140 -20.78 10.64 -27.51
C LEU A 140 -20.53 11.32 -28.86
N ASP A 141 -19.89 12.49 -28.85
CA ASP A 141 -19.53 13.26 -30.06
C ASP A 141 -18.20 12.81 -30.71
N LEU A 142 -17.51 11.80 -30.17
CA LEU A 142 -16.24 11.32 -30.71
C LEU A 142 -16.40 10.71 -32.10
N ASP A 143 -15.55 11.12 -33.04
CA ASP A 143 -15.33 10.40 -34.29
C ASP A 143 -14.52 9.12 -34.02
N GLN A 144 -15.25 8.05 -33.73
CA GLN A 144 -14.67 6.76 -33.35
C GLN A 144 -13.69 6.19 -34.39
N SER A 145 -13.82 6.58 -35.66
CA SER A 145 -12.92 6.14 -36.72
C SER A 145 -11.48 6.66 -36.56
N LYS A 146 -11.30 7.69 -35.73
CA LYS A 146 -10.00 8.32 -35.40
C LYS A 146 -9.47 7.89 -34.03
N VAL A 147 -10.28 7.23 -33.21
CA VAL A 147 -9.91 6.81 -31.85
C VAL A 147 -9.19 5.46 -31.93
N ALA A 148 -7.98 5.42 -31.38
CA ALA A 148 -7.19 4.21 -31.23
C ALA A 148 -7.57 3.46 -29.94
N ASP A 149 -7.76 4.20 -28.85
CA ASP A 149 -8.12 3.62 -27.56
C ASP A 149 -8.81 4.64 -26.64
N ILE A 150 -9.51 4.15 -25.62
CA ILE A 150 -10.05 4.94 -24.51
C ILE A 150 -9.70 4.24 -23.20
N VAL A 151 -9.10 4.97 -22.28
CA VAL A 151 -8.68 4.46 -20.97
C VAL A 151 -9.44 5.21 -19.88
N GLY A 152 -10.11 4.51 -18.97
CA GLY A 152 -10.83 5.15 -17.87
C GLY A 152 -9.87 5.79 -16.86
N THR A 153 -10.31 6.83 -16.18
CA THR A 153 -9.57 7.49 -15.09
C THR A 153 -10.37 7.38 -13.80
N CYS A 154 -9.82 6.66 -12.83
CA CYS A 154 -10.39 6.51 -11.51
C CYS A 154 -9.66 7.38 -10.49
N GLN A 155 -10.40 7.92 -9.53
CA GLN A 155 -9.87 8.69 -8.41
C GLN A 155 -10.06 7.92 -7.10
N ASP A 156 -9.03 7.97 -6.23
CA ASP A 156 -9.13 7.52 -4.84
C ASP A 156 -9.53 8.67 -3.89
N VAL A 157 -9.85 8.36 -2.63
CA VAL A 157 -10.26 9.38 -1.64
C VAL A 157 -9.14 10.38 -1.33
N GLY A 158 -7.89 10.07 -1.64
CA GLY A 158 -6.75 10.99 -1.49
C GLY A 158 -6.54 11.91 -2.70
N GLY A 159 -7.42 11.83 -3.70
CA GLY A 159 -7.35 12.59 -4.95
C GLY A 159 -6.42 12.00 -6.00
N ASN A 160 -5.77 10.86 -5.74
CA ASN A 160 -4.83 10.28 -6.70
C ASN A 160 -5.58 9.64 -7.86
N LEU A 161 -5.07 9.88 -9.07
CA LEU A 161 -5.61 9.31 -10.29
C LEU A 161 -4.94 7.97 -10.62
N SER A 162 -5.72 7.06 -11.17
CA SER A 162 -5.23 5.80 -11.71
C SER A 162 -6.02 5.41 -12.95
N TYR A 163 -5.35 4.77 -13.89
CA TYR A 163 -5.97 4.33 -15.13
C TYR A 163 -6.72 3.01 -14.96
N LEU A 164 -7.85 2.90 -15.63
CA LEU A 164 -8.67 1.70 -15.75
C LEU A 164 -8.65 1.27 -17.22
N ASN A 165 -8.06 0.10 -17.49
CA ASN A 165 -8.14 -0.49 -18.81
C ASN A 165 -9.53 -1.09 -19.02
N ILE A 166 -10.30 -0.53 -19.96
CA ILE A 166 -11.64 -0.97 -20.31
C ILE A 166 -11.51 -1.90 -21.52
N GLN A 167 -12.04 -3.12 -21.44
CA GLN A 167 -12.01 -4.07 -22.55
C GLN A 167 -13.15 -3.82 -23.53
N GLY A 168 -12.96 -4.24 -24.79
CA GLY A 168 -13.96 -4.12 -25.85
C GLY A 168 -13.60 -3.12 -26.95
N SER A 169 -14.51 -2.99 -27.91
CA SER A 169 -14.51 -2.00 -28.98
C SER A 169 -14.65 -0.57 -28.45
N ILE A 170 -14.35 0.43 -29.27
CA ILE A 170 -14.50 1.85 -28.89
C ILE A 170 -15.95 2.17 -28.47
N ASP A 171 -16.94 1.65 -29.20
CA ASP A 171 -18.36 1.73 -28.85
C ASP A 171 -18.65 1.18 -27.44
N GLU A 172 -18.17 -0.02 -27.14
CA GLU A 172 -18.36 -0.66 -25.82
C GLU A 172 -17.67 0.15 -24.70
N LYS A 173 -16.48 0.70 -24.97
CA LYS A 173 -15.77 1.56 -24.00
C LYS A 173 -16.52 2.86 -23.73
N ILE A 174 -17.09 3.50 -24.77
CA ILE A 174 -17.94 4.69 -24.62
C ILE A 174 -19.19 4.33 -23.81
N GLY A 175 -19.86 3.20 -24.13
CA GLY A 175 -21.00 2.69 -23.37
C GLY A 175 -20.69 2.49 -21.90
N TYR A 176 -19.58 1.82 -21.58
CA TYR A 176 -19.13 1.62 -20.21
C TYR A 176 -18.88 2.95 -19.48
N LEU A 177 -18.12 3.88 -20.08
CA LEU A 177 -17.85 5.17 -19.45
C LEU A 177 -19.13 5.97 -19.20
N THR A 178 -20.02 6.04 -20.19
CA THR A 178 -21.27 6.77 -20.06
C THR A 178 -22.19 6.19 -18.99
N GLU A 179 -22.17 4.87 -18.76
CA GLU A 179 -22.93 4.17 -17.72
C GLU A 179 -22.30 4.25 -16.32
N PHE A 180 -20.98 4.22 -16.23
CA PHE A 180 -20.25 4.06 -14.95
C PHE A 180 -19.53 5.32 -14.46
N ILE A 181 -19.46 6.40 -15.24
CA ILE A 181 -18.86 7.65 -14.75
C ILE A 181 -19.58 8.12 -13.47
N TYR A 182 -18.79 8.55 -12.50
CA TYR A 182 -19.14 8.88 -11.10
C TYR A 182 -19.56 7.73 -10.19
N LYS A 183 -19.61 6.49 -10.69
CA LYS A 183 -19.89 5.31 -9.88
C LYS A 183 -18.59 4.67 -9.39
N ASN A 184 -18.73 3.89 -8.32
CA ASN A 184 -17.66 2.98 -7.90
C ASN A 184 -17.59 1.81 -8.89
N VAL A 185 -16.38 1.52 -9.35
CA VAL A 185 -16.08 0.42 -10.27
C VAL A 185 -14.98 -0.45 -9.68
N GLY A 186 -15.05 -1.75 -9.96
CA GLY A 186 -14.01 -2.70 -9.58
C GLY A 186 -12.76 -2.52 -10.45
N VAL A 187 -11.64 -2.27 -9.81
CA VAL A 187 -10.31 -2.23 -10.43
C VAL A 187 -9.53 -3.44 -9.96
N ILE A 188 -9.04 -4.25 -10.90
CA ILE A 188 -8.17 -5.38 -10.61
C ILE A 188 -6.73 -4.87 -10.51
N LEU A 189 -6.08 -5.17 -9.40
CA LEU A 189 -4.65 -4.98 -9.19
C LEU A 189 -3.98 -6.35 -9.18
N ASP A 190 -2.75 -6.44 -9.67
CA ASP A 190 -2.02 -7.71 -9.76
C ASP A 190 -1.83 -8.40 -8.39
N LYS A 191 -1.67 -7.60 -7.33
CA LYS A 191 -1.57 -8.05 -5.93
C LYS A 191 -1.66 -6.85 -4.98
N ALA A 192 -1.70 -7.11 -3.66
CA ALA A 192 -1.72 -6.06 -2.65
C ALA A 192 -0.42 -5.21 -2.64
N TYR A 193 0.73 -5.82 -2.90
CA TYR A 193 1.99 -5.11 -3.04
C TYR A 193 2.11 -4.46 -4.42
N ILE A 194 2.20 -3.14 -4.47
CA ILE A 194 2.27 -2.37 -5.73
C ILE A 194 3.74 -2.22 -6.15
N SER A 195 4.50 -1.42 -5.41
CA SER A 195 5.94 -1.18 -5.67
C SER A 195 6.59 -0.47 -4.48
N ASP A 196 7.92 -0.62 -4.33
CA ASP A 196 8.76 0.14 -3.39
C ASP A 196 8.22 0.30 -1.96
N GLY A 197 7.61 -0.76 -1.43
CA GLY A 197 7.04 -0.75 -0.08
C GLY A 197 5.64 -0.16 0.04
N LEU A 198 4.96 0.11 -1.09
CA LEU A 198 3.55 0.51 -1.14
C LEU A 198 2.64 -0.70 -1.25
N PHE A 199 1.66 -0.77 -0.35
CA PHE A 199 0.62 -1.78 -0.30
C PHE A 199 -0.76 -1.14 -0.40
N GLU A 200 -1.61 -1.74 -1.23
CA GLU A 200 -3.05 -1.53 -1.23
C GLU A 200 -3.66 -2.25 -0.02
N MET A 201 -4.51 -1.55 0.73
CA MET A 201 -5.16 -2.11 1.92
C MET A 201 -6.67 -2.28 1.75
N LYS A 202 -7.27 -1.60 0.76
CA LYS A 202 -8.71 -1.58 0.54
C LYS A 202 -9.29 -2.93 0.09
N GLY A 203 -8.46 -3.80 -0.49
CA GLY A 203 -8.88 -5.14 -0.91
C GLY A 203 -8.96 -6.16 0.25
N PHE A 204 -8.57 -5.78 1.47
CA PHE A 204 -8.68 -6.65 2.64
C PHE A 204 -9.92 -6.29 3.46
N ASP A 205 -10.74 -7.29 3.79
CA ASP A 205 -11.88 -7.10 4.68
C ASP A 205 -11.42 -7.11 6.15
N PHE A 206 -11.21 -5.93 6.71
CA PHE A 206 -10.80 -5.79 8.11
C PHE A 206 -11.89 -6.21 9.10
N GLN A 207 -13.18 -6.16 8.73
CA GLN A 207 -14.28 -6.44 9.66
C GLN A 207 -14.45 -7.95 9.88
N SER A 208 -14.06 -8.78 8.92
CA SER A 208 -14.01 -10.24 9.06
C SER A 208 -12.69 -10.78 9.60
N TYR A 209 -11.73 -9.91 9.96
CA TYR A 209 -10.44 -10.34 10.49
C TYR A 209 -10.59 -11.14 11.80
N GLU A 210 -10.03 -12.34 11.82
CA GLU A 210 -9.97 -13.19 13.00
C GLU A 210 -8.53 -13.34 13.49
N ALA A 211 -8.27 -12.91 14.73
CA ALA A 211 -6.92 -12.90 15.29
C ALA A 211 -6.36 -14.31 15.53
N GLU A 212 -7.23 -15.31 15.66
CA GLU A 212 -6.93 -16.71 15.94
C GLU A 212 -6.62 -17.52 14.67
N LYS A 213 -7.06 -17.04 13.50
CA LYS A 213 -6.73 -17.65 12.22
C LYS A 213 -5.27 -17.37 11.88
N SER A 214 -4.54 -18.42 11.55
CA SER A 214 -3.13 -18.32 11.20
C SER A 214 -2.75 -19.30 10.10
N TYR A 215 -1.84 -18.87 9.24
CA TYR A 215 -1.30 -19.63 8.12
C TYR A 215 0.20 -19.86 8.34
N ARG A 216 0.72 -20.98 7.85
CA ARG A 216 2.12 -21.32 8.01
C ARG A 216 2.92 -20.76 6.85
N LEU A 217 3.95 -20.00 7.14
CA LEU A 217 4.95 -19.58 6.16
C LEU A 217 6.29 -20.20 6.54
N ILE A 218 7.03 -20.68 5.55
CA ILE A 218 8.40 -21.14 5.74
C ILE A 218 9.35 -20.34 4.87
N LYS A 219 10.56 -20.15 5.37
CA LYS A 219 11.70 -19.54 4.68
C LYS A 219 12.89 -20.48 4.86
N PHE A 220 13.64 -20.72 3.80
CA PHE A 220 14.79 -21.62 3.80
C PHE A 220 15.76 -21.20 2.71
N PHE A 221 16.97 -21.76 2.71
CA PHE A 221 17.98 -21.52 1.69
C PHE A 221 18.18 -22.76 0.84
N ILE A 222 18.27 -22.56 -0.47
CA ILE A 222 18.70 -23.57 -1.44
C ILE A 222 19.79 -22.94 -2.28
N ASN A 223 20.97 -23.57 -2.32
CA ASN A 223 22.11 -23.09 -3.11
C ASN A 223 22.47 -21.62 -2.83
N GLY A 224 22.38 -21.19 -1.57
CA GLY A 224 22.64 -19.82 -1.14
C GLY A 224 21.51 -18.80 -1.42
N GLU A 225 20.43 -19.21 -2.08
CA GLU A 225 19.27 -18.35 -2.34
C GLU A 225 18.18 -18.56 -1.31
N ALA A 226 17.71 -17.46 -0.70
CA ALA A 226 16.58 -17.49 0.21
C ALA A 226 15.27 -17.68 -0.58
N LYS A 227 14.54 -18.73 -0.26
CA LYS A 227 13.17 -18.97 -0.75
C LYS A 227 12.19 -18.90 0.41
N ALA A 228 10.94 -18.54 0.09
CA ALA A 228 9.86 -18.59 1.05
C ALA A 228 8.54 -18.97 0.37
N CYS A 229 7.68 -19.66 1.09
CA CYS A 229 6.35 -20.04 0.61
C CYS A 229 5.35 -20.13 1.77
N VAL A 230 4.08 -19.92 1.44
CA VAL A 230 2.96 -20.18 2.35
C VAL A 230 2.46 -21.60 2.11
N LEU A 231 2.21 -22.32 3.21
CA LEU A 231 1.73 -23.68 3.19
C LEU A 231 0.23 -23.71 3.50
N GLY A 232 -0.50 -24.52 2.74
CA GLY A 232 -1.90 -24.82 2.97
C GLY A 232 -2.12 -25.85 4.10
N VAL A 233 -3.37 -26.30 4.24
CA VAL A 233 -3.80 -27.23 5.32
C VAL A 233 -3.08 -28.58 5.26
N ASP A 234 -2.69 -29.03 4.06
CA ASP A 234 -2.01 -30.33 3.85
C ASP A 234 -0.47 -30.21 3.81
N ASP A 235 0.09 -29.12 4.34
CA ASP A 235 1.53 -28.75 4.22
C ASP A 235 2.04 -28.68 2.76
N LYS A 236 1.12 -28.61 1.78
CA LYS A 236 1.43 -28.32 0.38
C LYS A 236 1.65 -26.83 0.19
N VAL A 237 2.54 -26.48 -0.74
CA VAL A 237 2.75 -25.07 -1.11
C VAL A 237 1.45 -24.51 -1.70
N GLU A 238 0.92 -23.50 -1.04
CA GLU A 238 -0.22 -22.73 -1.53
C GLU A 238 0.24 -21.69 -2.55
N TYR A 239 1.29 -20.94 -2.20
CA TYR A 239 1.97 -20.03 -3.12
C TYR A 239 3.40 -19.72 -2.67
N TRP A 240 4.24 -19.38 -3.63
CA TRP A 240 5.61 -18.93 -3.41
C TRP A 240 5.67 -17.41 -3.18
N ILE A 241 6.61 -16.97 -2.36
CA ILE A 241 6.92 -15.56 -2.17
C ILE A 241 7.98 -15.18 -3.20
N GLU A 242 7.59 -14.37 -4.20
CA GLU A 242 8.48 -13.92 -5.27
C GLU A 242 9.72 -13.18 -4.77
N ASN A 243 9.57 -12.42 -3.68
CA ASN A 243 10.64 -11.61 -3.13
C ASN A 243 10.63 -11.66 -1.60
N VAL A 244 11.64 -12.29 -1.02
CA VAL A 244 11.80 -12.41 0.44
C VAL A 244 11.88 -11.06 1.16
N LYS A 245 12.19 -9.95 0.47
CA LYS A 245 12.12 -8.59 1.04
C LYS A 245 10.70 -8.23 1.51
N LEU A 246 9.65 -8.83 0.95
CA LEU A 246 8.27 -8.60 1.43
C LEU A 246 8.11 -9.05 2.90
N LEU A 247 8.80 -10.12 3.30
CA LEU A 247 8.82 -10.56 4.70
C LEU A 247 9.42 -9.50 5.62
N HIS A 248 10.40 -8.74 5.15
CA HIS A 248 10.99 -7.65 5.93
C HIS A 248 9.96 -6.55 6.21
N TYR A 249 9.14 -6.17 5.21
CA TYR A 249 8.06 -5.19 5.43
C TYR A 249 7.04 -5.68 6.46
N LEU A 250 6.62 -6.95 6.38
CA LEU A 250 5.70 -7.53 7.35
C LEU A 250 6.28 -7.56 8.77
N GLN A 251 7.56 -7.92 8.91
CA GLN A 251 8.25 -7.92 10.20
C GLN A 251 8.36 -6.51 10.80
N LEU A 252 8.71 -5.51 9.97
CA LEU A 252 8.74 -4.11 10.37
C LEU A 252 7.34 -3.61 10.77
N PHE A 253 6.30 -3.98 10.01
CA PHE A 253 4.93 -3.63 10.34
C PHE A 253 4.48 -4.25 11.66
N ALA A 254 4.79 -5.54 11.87
CA ALA A 254 4.46 -6.25 13.10
C ALA A 254 5.17 -5.66 14.33
N GLN A 255 6.41 -5.19 14.20
CA GLN A 255 7.07 -4.42 15.25
C GLN A 255 6.34 -3.10 15.51
N LEU A 256 6.04 -2.35 14.45
CA LEU A 256 5.42 -1.04 14.56
C LEU A 256 4.02 -1.09 15.22
N ILE A 257 3.20 -2.08 14.87
CA ILE A 257 1.87 -2.29 15.49
C ILE A 257 1.97 -2.45 17.01
N LYS A 258 3.04 -3.07 17.50
CA LYS A 258 3.28 -3.25 18.94
C LYS A 258 3.78 -1.98 19.61
N MET A 259 4.61 -1.22 18.90
CA MET A 259 5.33 -0.06 19.46
C MET A 259 4.55 1.25 19.33
N ASN A 260 3.61 1.36 18.39
CA ASN A 260 2.83 2.57 18.14
C ASN A 260 1.33 2.37 18.48
N PRO A 261 0.88 2.80 19.68
CA PRO A 261 -0.53 2.73 20.07
C PRO A 261 -1.48 3.52 19.17
N LYS A 262 -1.03 4.64 18.55
CA LYS A 262 -1.87 5.45 17.65
C LYS A 262 -2.20 4.69 16.35
N LEU A 263 -1.19 4.01 15.79
CA LEU A 263 -1.36 3.13 14.64
C LEU A 263 -2.27 1.95 14.99
N ASN A 264 -2.00 1.27 16.11
CA ASN A 264 -2.80 0.14 16.58
C ASN A 264 -4.29 0.52 16.73
N LYS A 265 -4.55 1.67 17.36
CA LYS A 265 -5.91 2.23 17.49
C LYS A 265 -6.57 2.48 16.13
N SER A 266 -5.82 2.94 15.14
CA SER A 266 -6.35 3.22 13.80
C SER A 266 -6.70 1.93 13.05
N LEU A 267 -5.86 0.89 13.16
CA LEU A 267 -6.18 -0.44 12.62
C LEU A 267 -7.42 -1.05 13.30
N LYS A 268 -7.59 -0.83 14.62
CA LYS A 268 -8.81 -1.24 15.35
C LYS A 268 -10.06 -0.50 14.90
N LEU A 269 -9.94 0.75 14.44
CA LEU A 269 -11.07 1.45 13.79
C LEU A 269 -11.48 0.74 12.50
N CYS A 270 -10.51 0.29 11.70
CA CYS A 270 -10.81 -0.49 10.49
C CYS A 270 -11.47 -1.83 10.81
N MET A 271 -10.96 -2.56 11.81
CA MET A 271 -11.56 -3.83 12.25
C MET A 271 -12.99 -3.68 12.77
N THR A 272 -13.34 -2.53 13.33
CA THR A 272 -14.70 -2.27 13.86
C THR A 272 -15.62 -1.59 12.86
N GLY A 273 -15.21 -1.48 11.58
CA GLY A 273 -15.98 -0.81 10.54
C GLY A 273 -16.10 0.70 10.70
N LYS A 274 -15.35 1.30 11.65
CA LYS A 274 -15.37 2.75 11.89
C LYS A 274 -14.41 3.53 10.99
N ALA A 275 -13.65 2.83 10.17
CA ALA A 275 -12.72 3.40 9.21
C ALA A 275 -12.50 2.46 8.02
N GLU A 276 -12.30 3.03 6.85
CA GLU A 276 -11.86 2.30 5.66
C GLU A 276 -10.32 2.40 5.54
N PRO A 277 -9.61 1.27 5.43
CA PRO A 277 -8.16 1.26 5.22
C PRO A 277 -7.85 1.63 3.76
N MET A 278 -6.78 2.41 3.55
CA MET A 278 -6.42 2.87 2.20
C MET A 278 -5.07 2.30 1.76
N LYS A 279 -3.96 2.78 2.33
CA LYS A 279 -2.61 2.42 1.89
C LYS A 279 -1.69 2.20 3.08
N LEU A 280 -0.73 1.31 2.91
CA LEU A 280 0.42 1.16 3.79
C LEU A 280 1.69 1.41 2.98
N PHE A 281 2.58 2.29 3.43
CA PHE A 281 3.78 2.66 2.69
C PHE A 281 5.02 2.68 3.59
N PHE A 282 6.11 2.08 3.13
CA PHE A 282 7.42 2.09 3.78
C PHE A 282 8.40 2.96 2.99
N ASN A 283 8.74 4.13 3.53
CA ASN A 283 9.63 5.09 2.89
C ASN A 283 11.00 5.14 3.58
N ARG A 284 12.07 4.87 2.81
CA ARG A 284 13.46 4.99 3.29
C ARG A 284 14.06 6.39 3.11
N GLN A 285 13.50 7.20 2.22
CA GLN A 285 13.95 8.56 1.93
C GLN A 285 13.04 9.54 2.66
N LEU A 286 13.38 9.84 3.90
CA LEU A 286 12.66 10.81 4.71
C LEU A 286 13.26 12.20 4.55
N GLY A 287 12.40 13.19 4.30
CA GLY A 287 12.76 14.61 4.34
C GLY A 287 12.75 15.19 5.76
N ILE A 288 12.79 14.35 6.81
CA ILE A 288 12.77 14.81 8.20
C ILE A 288 14.20 14.98 8.67
N ASP A 289 14.56 16.22 8.99
CA ASP A 289 15.84 16.57 9.57
C ASP A 289 15.69 16.89 11.07
N TYR A 290 16.21 16.00 11.92
CA TYR A 290 16.23 16.19 13.37
C TYR A 290 17.40 17.09 13.85
N SER A 291 18.20 17.63 12.94
CA SER A 291 19.23 18.63 13.27
C SER A 291 18.60 19.97 13.66
N GLU A 292 17.52 20.36 12.98
CA GLU A 292 16.75 21.59 13.24
C GLU A 292 15.54 21.36 14.16
N ALA A 293 15.04 20.13 14.24
CA ALA A 293 13.89 19.79 15.07
C ALA A 293 14.22 19.69 16.57
N ASN A 294 13.18 19.82 17.40
CA ASN A 294 13.26 19.40 18.79
C ASN A 294 13.58 17.90 18.88
N LEU A 295 14.36 17.51 19.89
CA LEU A 295 14.66 16.09 20.09
C LEU A 295 13.37 15.27 20.24
N PRO A 296 13.30 14.09 19.63
CA PRO A 296 12.15 13.21 19.78
C PRO A 296 11.88 12.89 21.24
N GLU A 297 10.62 12.64 21.57
CA GLU A 297 10.15 12.49 22.95
C GLU A 297 10.92 11.41 23.72
N ILE A 298 11.24 10.28 23.06
CA ILE A 298 12.00 9.19 23.68
C ILE A 298 13.40 9.64 24.16
N TYR A 299 14.05 10.55 23.42
CA TYR A 299 15.34 11.12 23.82
C TYR A 299 15.19 12.21 24.88
N ARG A 300 14.16 13.06 24.78
CA ARG A 300 13.90 14.07 25.82
C ARG A 300 13.68 13.42 27.18
N ARG A 301 12.84 12.38 27.23
CA ARG A 301 12.58 11.60 28.45
C ARG A 301 13.86 10.93 29.00
N ALA A 302 14.69 10.36 28.13
CA ALA A 302 15.96 9.77 28.56
C ALA A 302 16.94 10.81 29.13
N PHE A 303 17.00 12.01 28.53
CA PHE A 303 17.84 13.10 29.02
C PHE A 303 17.37 13.60 30.39
N GLU A 304 16.07 13.77 30.55
CA GLU A 304 15.46 14.19 31.82
C GLU A 304 15.64 13.12 32.91
N MET A 305 15.44 11.84 32.59
CA MET A 305 15.55 10.73 33.55
C MET A 305 16.96 10.57 34.12
N TYR A 306 18.00 10.84 33.31
CA TYR A 306 19.40 10.63 33.70
C TYR A 306 20.16 11.95 33.90
N ASP A 307 19.46 13.08 34.01
CA ASP A 307 20.02 14.43 34.21
C ASP A 307 21.18 14.75 33.25
N ILE A 308 20.96 14.48 31.96
CA ILE A 308 21.98 14.66 30.93
C ILE A 308 22.02 16.12 30.50
N ALA A 309 23.20 16.74 30.63
CA ALA A 309 23.43 18.12 30.25
C ALA A 309 22.92 18.44 28.82
N PRO A 310 22.17 19.55 28.61
CA PRO A 310 21.66 19.93 27.29
C PRO A 310 22.73 20.09 26.20
N SER A 311 23.97 20.40 26.58
CA SER A 311 25.11 20.48 25.66
C SER A 311 25.43 19.16 24.95
N LYS A 312 25.05 18.01 25.53
CA LYS A 312 25.24 16.68 24.93
C LYS A 312 24.23 16.34 23.82
N LYS A 313 23.20 17.19 23.61
CA LYS A 313 22.22 17.00 22.53
C LYS A 313 22.86 17.03 21.13
N SER A 314 23.94 17.80 20.95
CA SER A 314 24.67 17.91 19.69
C SER A 314 25.29 16.58 19.23
N VAL A 315 25.58 15.67 20.17
CA VAL A 315 26.14 14.33 19.88
C VAL A 315 25.11 13.42 19.23
N ILE A 316 23.82 13.62 19.52
CA ILE A 316 22.73 12.75 19.08
C ILE A 316 22.18 13.17 17.72
N LYS A 317 22.03 14.47 17.48
CA LYS A 317 21.39 15.02 16.28
C LYS A 317 21.91 14.40 14.96
N PRO A 318 23.24 14.28 14.72
CA PRO A 318 23.74 13.69 13.49
C PRO A 318 23.31 12.23 13.33
N VAL A 319 23.23 11.48 14.43
CA VAL A 319 22.90 10.07 14.41
C VAL A 319 21.43 9.83 14.08
N LEU A 320 20.53 10.68 14.59
CA LEU A 320 19.08 10.53 14.36
C LEU A 320 18.69 10.60 12.89
N ASN A 321 19.47 11.29 12.05
CA ASN A 321 19.21 11.46 10.63
C ASN A 321 19.63 10.26 9.76
N HIS A 322 20.29 9.26 10.35
CA HIS A 322 20.76 8.09 9.63
C HIS A 322 19.89 6.86 9.90
N SER A 323 19.72 6.00 8.89
CA SER A 323 19.02 4.71 9.05
C SER A 323 17.58 4.81 9.57
N GLN A 324 16.87 5.87 9.15
CA GLN A 324 15.44 6.03 9.40
C GLN A 324 14.60 5.25 8.40
N LEU A 325 13.40 4.92 8.81
CA LEU A 325 12.36 4.33 7.98
C LEU A 325 11.02 4.96 8.36
N GLY A 326 10.40 5.68 7.43
CA GLY A 326 9.02 6.11 7.58
C GLY A 326 8.05 5.00 7.25
N VAL A 327 7.00 4.89 8.03
CA VAL A 327 5.87 4.01 7.75
C VAL A 327 4.59 4.83 7.81
N THR A 328 3.85 4.83 6.72
CA THR A 328 2.60 5.59 6.57
C THR A 328 1.44 4.61 6.46
N PHE A 329 0.41 4.77 7.29
CA PHE A 329 -0.85 4.06 7.15
C PHE A 329 -1.98 5.08 6.97
N ASN A 330 -2.64 5.00 5.82
CA ASN A 330 -3.74 5.88 5.43
C ASN A 330 -5.07 5.20 5.65
N TYR A 331 -6.05 5.95 6.15
CA TYR A 331 -7.41 5.46 6.35
C TYR A 331 -8.42 6.62 6.28
N VAL A 332 -9.68 6.30 6.01
CA VAL A 332 -10.78 7.27 6.00
C VAL A 332 -11.76 6.88 7.11
N PRO A 333 -11.92 7.69 8.18
CA PRO A 333 -12.92 7.43 9.19
C PRO A 333 -14.33 7.46 8.58
N GLN A 334 -15.16 6.49 8.95
CA GLN A 334 -16.58 6.53 8.63
C GLN A 334 -17.27 7.49 9.62
N SER A 335 -17.20 8.80 9.34
CA SER A 335 -17.91 9.81 10.13
C SER A 335 -19.31 10.01 9.56
N ARG A 336 -20.35 10.09 10.40
CA ARG A 336 -21.73 10.37 9.97
C ARG A 336 -21.96 11.82 9.54
N THR A 337 -20.96 12.68 9.71
CA THR A 337 -21.06 14.13 9.53
C THR A 337 -19.70 14.69 9.12
N GLY A 338 -19.57 15.08 7.86
CA GLY A 338 -18.34 15.64 7.28
C GLY A 338 -17.93 14.93 5.98
N ALA A 339 -17.16 15.61 5.15
CA ALA A 339 -16.54 15.02 3.96
C ALA A 339 -15.54 13.91 4.37
N ASP A 340 -15.44 12.88 3.54
CA ASP A 340 -14.45 11.81 3.69
C ASP A 340 -13.03 12.40 3.71
N ARG A 341 -12.43 12.49 4.89
CA ARG A 341 -11.07 13.01 5.05
C ARG A 341 -10.08 11.86 5.15
N LEU A 342 -9.01 11.93 4.36
CA LEU A 342 -7.89 11.01 4.46
C LEU A 342 -7.07 11.31 5.72
N PHE A 343 -7.10 10.39 6.67
CA PHE A 343 -6.21 10.41 7.83
C PHE A 343 -4.93 9.64 7.54
N VAL A 344 -3.84 10.18 8.08
CA VAL A 344 -2.49 9.65 7.92
C VAL A 344 -1.92 9.35 9.30
N ASN A 345 -1.59 8.09 9.57
CA ASN A 345 -0.67 7.72 10.64
C ASN A 345 0.73 7.63 10.06
N PHE A 346 1.61 8.52 10.47
CA PHE A 346 3.00 8.49 10.08
C PHE A 346 3.86 8.11 11.28
N SER A 347 4.76 7.15 11.09
CA SER A 347 5.69 6.67 12.11
C SER A 347 7.10 6.69 11.57
N VAL A 348 8.06 7.15 12.37
CA VAL A 348 9.48 7.06 12.06
C VAL A 348 10.09 5.96 12.92
N MET A 349 10.53 4.89 12.27
CA MET A 349 11.35 3.85 12.90
C MET A 349 12.83 4.20 12.69
N HIS A 350 13.68 3.95 13.68
CA HIS A 350 15.11 4.18 13.58
C HIS A 350 15.87 2.89 13.92
N ASN A 351 16.85 2.55 13.08
CA ASN A 351 17.69 1.39 13.32
C ASN A 351 18.57 1.65 14.54
N PHE A 352 18.49 0.78 15.55
CA PHE A 352 19.26 0.90 16.79
C PHE A 352 20.77 0.89 16.53
N LYS A 353 21.25 0.19 15.49
CA LYS A 353 22.67 0.15 15.11
C LYS A 353 23.24 1.54 14.79
N ALA A 354 22.41 2.50 14.37
CA ALA A 354 22.90 3.86 14.15
C ALA A 354 23.40 4.51 15.45
N LEU A 355 22.98 4.04 16.63
CA LEU A 355 23.40 4.57 17.94
C LEU A 355 24.77 4.06 18.43
N GLU A 356 25.43 3.14 17.71
CA GLU A 356 26.76 2.66 18.11
C GLU A 356 27.79 3.79 18.39
N PRO A 357 27.87 4.88 17.59
CA PRO A 357 28.83 5.95 17.84
C PRO A 357 28.63 6.70 19.16
N ILE A 358 27.44 6.64 19.77
CA ILE A 358 27.14 7.36 21.03
C ILE A 358 27.22 6.47 22.25
N LYS A 359 27.51 5.17 22.09
CA LYS A 359 27.48 4.18 23.17
C LYS A 359 28.37 4.55 24.35
N ASP A 360 29.59 5.00 24.08
CA ASP A 360 30.55 5.34 25.14
C ASP A 360 30.33 6.75 25.69
N ALA A 361 29.84 7.67 24.84
CA ALA A 361 29.60 9.05 25.23
C ALA A 361 28.30 9.24 26.04
N LEU A 362 27.28 8.41 25.77
CA LEU A 362 25.95 8.46 26.37
C LEU A 362 25.41 7.05 26.67
N PRO A 363 26.09 6.25 27.53
CA PRO A 363 25.72 4.86 27.77
C PRO A 363 24.33 4.69 28.39
N GLN A 364 23.88 5.64 29.21
CA GLN A 364 22.54 5.62 29.80
C GLN A 364 21.46 5.80 28.72
N VAL A 365 21.65 6.73 27.77
CA VAL A 365 20.72 6.94 26.65
C VAL A 365 20.71 5.72 25.76
N TYR A 366 21.88 5.21 25.37
CA TYR A 366 21.99 4.01 24.54
C TYR A 366 21.23 2.83 25.17
N SER A 367 21.44 2.59 26.47
CA SER A 367 20.75 1.54 27.23
C SER A 367 19.23 1.76 27.30
N GLU A 368 18.78 2.99 27.48
CA GLU A 368 17.35 3.29 27.56
C GLU A 368 16.63 3.08 26.22
N ILE A 369 17.22 3.54 25.11
CA ILE A 369 16.66 3.29 23.78
C ILE A 369 16.70 1.78 23.46
N ASN A 370 17.73 1.06 23.91
CA ASN A 370 17.87 -0.38 23.71
C ASN A 370 16.70 -1.18 24.30
N LYS A 371 16.14 -0.75 25.45
CA LYS A 371 14.98 -1.36 26.09
C LYS A 371 13.69 -1.18 25.27
N SER A 372 13.59 -0.05 24.56
CA SER A 372 12.43 0.28 23.72
C SER A 372 12.49 -0.35 22.33
N ALA A 373 13.64 -0.90 21.93
CA ALA A 373 13.85 -1.44 20.61
C ALA A 373 13.49 -2.93 20.50
N SER A 374 12.85 -3.31 19.40
CA SER A 374 12.48 -4.69 19.09
C SER A 374 13.39 -5.29 18.02
N ILE A 375 13.72 -6.58 18.16
CA ILE A 375 14.59 -7.32 17.24
C ILE A 375 13.75 -8.22 16.32
N THR A 376 14.02 -8.14 15.02
CA THR A 376 13.65 -9.11 13.97
C THR A 376 14.86 -9.42 13.10
N GLU A 377 14.68 -10.27 12.09
CA GLU A 377 15.72 -10.55 11.09
C GLU A 377 16.13 -9.31 10.28
N VAL A 378 15.22 -8.35 10.11
CA VAL A 378 15.53 -7.07 9.43
C VAL A 378 16.47 -6.20 10.25
N GLY A 379 16.51 -6.42 11.56
CA GLY A 379 17.33 -5.65 12.49
C GLY A 379 16.60 -5.27 13.77
N LYS A 380 17.27 -4.43 14.56
CA LYS A 380 16.76 -3.90 15.82
C LYS A 380 16.26 -2.47 15.60
N PHE A 381 14.96 -2.24 15.73
CA PHE A 381 14.35 -0.92 15.50
C PHE A 381 13.58 -0.44 16.72
N TYR A 382 13.55 0.87 16.92
CA TYR A 382 12.68 1.54 17.89
C TYR A 382 11.83 2.62 17.20
N LEU A 383 10.73 3.04 17.83
CA LEU A 383 9.89 4.12 17.36
C LEU A 383 10.55 5.44 17.78
N LEU A 384 10.99 6.21 16.80
CA LEU A 384 11.62 7.51 17.01
C LEU A 384 10.55 8.59 17.22
N ASP A 385 9.58 8.65 16.32
CA ASP A 385 8.50 9.63 16.36
C ASP A 385 7.23 9.08 15.70
N SER A 386 6.07 9.65 16.03
CA SER A 386 4.81 9.36 15.34
C SER A 386 3.81 10.50 15.44
N PHE A 387 3.21 10.84 14.29
CA PHE A 387 2.10 11.78 14.22
C PHE A 387 0.88 11.15 13.54
N ARG A 388 -0.28 11.70 13.88
CA ARG A 388 -1.54 11.37 13.24
C ARG A 388 -2.21 12.68 12.86
N GLY A 389 -2.49 12.86 11.58
CA GLY A 389 -3.13 14.05 11.03
C GLY A 389 -4.10 13.69 9.91
N TYR A 390 -4.69 14.71 9.31
CA TYR A 390 -5.45 14.59 8.07
C TYR A 390 -4.76 15.45 7.01
N LYS A 391 -4.86 15.03 5.75
CA LYS A 391 -4.43 15.86 4.62
C LYS A 391 -5.54 16.89 4.39
N ASP A 392 -5.25 18.18 4.54
CA ASP A 392 -6.13 19.22 4.02
C ASP A 392 -5.89 19.34 2.52
N ASP A 393 -6.95 19.21 1.74
CA ASP A 393 -6.95 19.61 0.33
C ASP A 393 -6.65 21.12 0.31
N SER A 394 -5.43 21.48 -0.10
CA SER A 394 -5.01 22.86 -0.33
C SER A 394 -5.15 23.20 -1.80
#